data_AF-A0A0W1F3D6-F1
#
_entry.id   AF-A0A0W1F3D6-F1
#
_cell.length_a   1.000
_cell.length_b   1.000
_cell.length_c   1.000
_cell.angle_alpha   90.00
_cell.angle_beta   90.00
_cell.angle_gamma   90.00
#
_symmetry.space_group_name_H-M   'P 1'
#
loop_
_entity.id
_entity.type
_entity.pdbx_description
1 polymer ?
#
loop_
_entity_poly.entity_id
_entity_poly.type
_entity_poly.pdbx_seq_one_letter_code
_entity_poly.pdbx_strand_id
1 'polypeptide(L)'
;MRFPVAIALAIGVAGCNAAPTKTEAPTVDTAQSTAPKAEAPAAPAAEPVRYTCADGSTVEARYPTTDTAQIVVAGKTVEMKSAMSASGARYVGGGWQWWTKGMTEGSLAPLKPGEETASAAGTTCTAPAT
;
A
#
# COMPACT_ATOMS: atom_id res chain seq x y z
N MET A 1 45.01 13.71 -11.03
CA MET A 1 44.51 14.10 -9.67
C MET A 1 43.93 12.82 -9.05
N ARG A 2 44.33 12.29 -7.88
CA ARG A 2 44.97 12.84 -6.66
C ARG A 2 44.17 14.02 -6.08
N PHE A 3 43.67 14.00 -4.84
CA PHE A 3 44.11 13.24 -3.65
C PHE A 3 42.96 12.57 -2.87
N PRO A 4 43.24 11.45 -2.15
CA PRO A 4 42.40 10.95 -1.06
C PRO A 4 42.89 11.48 0.30
N VAL A 5 41.99 11.56 1.29
CA VAL A 5 42.35 11.59 2.73
C VAL A 5 41.34 10.73 3.49
N ALA A 6 41.83 9.80 4.31
CA ALA A 6 41.06 9.08 5.31
C ALA A 6 41.54 9.51 6.71
N ILE A 7 40.65 9.50 7.70
CA ILE A 7 40.99 9.68 9.11
C ILE A 7 40.33 8.53 9.88
N ALA A 8 41.08 7.96 10.83
CA ALA A 8 40.68 6.81 11.63
C ALA A 8 41.28 6.90 13.04
N LEU A 9 40.80 6.03 13.95
CA LEU A 9 41.18 5.96 15.38
C LEU A 9 40.66 7.15 16.22
N ALA A 10 40.50 7.03 17.55
CA ALA A 10 41.05 5.99 18.44
C ALA A 10 40.03 5.39 19.44
N ILE A 11 40.47 4.30 20.09
CA ILE A 11 39.77 3.56 21.15
C ILE A 11 40.16 4.16 22.51
N GLY A 12 39.23 4.20 23.46
CA GLY A 12 39.51 4.50 24.87
C GLY A 12 38.85 3.49 25.80
N VAL A 13 39.62 2.86 26.68
CA VAL A 13 39.13 1.92 27.70
C VAL A 13 39.78 2.26 29.06
N ALA A 14 38.94 2.59 30.04
CA ALA A 14 39.29 2.69 31.45
C ALA A 14 38.03 2.41 32.29
N GLY A 15 38.18 1.86 33.49
CA GLY A 15 37.07 1.49 34.37
C GLY A 15 37.45 1.54 35.84
N CYS A 16 36.73 0.76 36.67
CA CYS A 16 36.78 0.75 38.15
C CYS A 16 36.09 1.96 38.82
N ASN A 17 35.33 1.82 39.92
CA ASN A 17 34.77 0.61 40.54
C ASN A 17 33.44 0.90 41.29
N ALA A 18 32.67 -0.13 41.62
CA ALA A 18 31.50 -0.05 42.51
C ALA A 18 31.88 -0.46 43.95
N ALA A 19 31.05 -0.44 45.00
CA ALA A 19 29.60 -0.20 45.17
C ALA A 19 29.37 0.32 46.62
N PRO A 20 28.15 0.40 47.22
CA PRO A 20 26.78 0.23 46.71
C PRO A 20 25.94 1.54 47.02
N THR A 21 24.62 1.64 47.29
CA THR A 21 23.51 0.69 47.56
C THR A 21 22.12 1.32 47.31
N LYS A 22 21.21 0.57 46.68
CA LYS A 22 19.85 0.32 47.22
C LYS A 22 19.39 -1.04 46.71
N THR A 23 19.12 -1.97 47.63
CA THR A 23 18.50 -3.26 47.29
C THR A 23 17.02 -3.02 47.02
N GLU A 24 16.59 -3.21 45.77
CA GLU A 24 15.17 -3.42 45.46
C GLU A 24 15.05 -4.38 44.27
N ALA A 25 14.74 -5.63 44.59
CA ALA A 25 14.53 -6.75 43.68
C ALA A 25 13.73 -7.83 44.44
N PRO A 26 13.00 -8.76 43.78
CA PRO A 26 13.02 -9.02 42.33
C PRO A 26 11.64 -9.05 41.63
N THR A 27 11.68 -9.03 40.30
CA THR A 27 10.77 -9.71 39.32
C THR A 27 9.28 -9.88 39.64
N VAL A 28 8.42 -9.21 38.86
CA VAL A 28 7.59 -9.72 37.71
C VAL A 28 6.94 -8.48 37.03
N ASP A 29 6.37 -8.48 35.81
CA ASP A 29 5.92 -9.55 34.91
C ASP A 29 6.16 -9.20 33.42
N THR A 30 6.03 -10.18 32.51
CA THR A 30 6.14 -9.98 31.05
C THR A 30 4.84 -9.45 30.45
N ALA A 31 4.47 -8.22 30.79
CA ALA A 31 3.34 -7.50 30.21
C ALA A 31 3.64 -7.03 28.76
N GLN A 32 3.90 -7.97 27.86
CA GLN A 32 3.73 -7.72 26.42
C GLN A 32 2.28 -7.30 26.19
N SER A 33 2.05 -6.16 25.54
CA SER A 33 0.70 -5.63 25.35
C SER A 33 -0.06 -6.38 24.25
N THR A 34 -0.39 -7.65 24.52
CA THR A 34 -1.39 -8.42 23.78
C THR A 34 -2.80 -8.02 24.22
N ALA A 35 -3.04 -6.72 24.40
CA ALA A 35 -4.38 -6.18 24.31
C ALA A 35 -4.89 -6.52 22.90
N PRO A 36 -6.01 -7.24 22.74
CA PRO A 36 -6.60 -7.41 21.43
C PRO A 36 -6.88 -6.00 20.90
N LYS A 37 -6.26 -5.63 19.77
CA LYS A 37 -6.70 -4.48 19.00
C LYS A 37 -8.16 -4.76 18.69
N ALA A 38 -9.07 -4.05 19.35
CA ALA A 38 -10.49 -4.23 19.14
C ALA A 38 -10.77 -3.97 17.67
N GLU A 39 -11.03 -5.04 16.91
CA GLU A 39 -11.28 -4.96 15.49
C GLU A 39 -12.62 -4.24 15.34
N ALA A 40 -12.56 -2.93 15.06
CA ALA A 40 -13.73 -2.10 14.93
C ALA A 40 -14.67 -2.74 13.89
N PRO A 41 -15.99 -2.84 14.15
CA PRO A 41 -16.91 -3.57 13.28
C PRO A 41 -16.70 -3.19 11.82
N ALA A 42 -16.30 -4.17 11.01
CA ALA A 42 -15.96 -3.93 9.62
C ALA A 42 -17.16 -3.26 8.93
N ALA A 43 -16.94 -2.08 8.37
CA ALA A 43 -17.99 -1.36 7.63
C ALA A 43 -18.52 -2.28 6.51
N PRO A 44 -19.84 -2.23 6.20
CA PRO A 44 -20.42 -3.06 5.15
C PRO A 44 -19.64 -2.85 3.85
N ALA A 45 -19.11 -3.94 3.30
CA ALA A 45 -18.20 -3.87 2.16
C ALA A 45 -18.89 -3.25 0.94
N ALA A 46 -18.22 -2.28 0.30
CA ALA A 46 -18.74 -1.63 -0.88
C ALA A 46 -19.08 -2.64 -1.99
N GLU A 47 -20.26 -2.50 -2.59
CA GLU A 47 -20.72 -3.40 -3.66
C GLU A 47 -19.92 -3.22 -4.96
N PRO A 48 -19.82 -4.28 -5.80
CA PRO A 48 -18.93 -4.27 -6.95
C PRO A 48 -19.61 -3.56 -8.11
N VAL A 49 -18.93 -2.58 -8.70
CA VAL A 49 -19.33 -2.04 -9.99
C VAL A 49 -18.68 -2.90 -11.08
N ARG A 50 -19.52 -3.53 -11.92
CA ARG A 50 -19.09 -4.34 -13.06
C ARG A 50 -18.98 -3.44 -14.29
N TYR A 51 -17.77 -3.24 -14.79
CA TYR A 51 -17.50 -2.49 -16.03
C TYR A 51 -17.31 -3.45 -17.20
N THR A 52 -18.00 -3.18 -18.31
CA THR A 52 -17.77 -3.84 -19.60
C THR A 52 -16.68 -3.10 -20.35
N CYS A 53 -15.65 -3.81 -20.81
CA CYS A 53 -14.49 -3.22 -21.46
C CYS A 53 -14.59 -3.26 -23.00
N ALA A 54 -13.91 -2.33 -23.68
CA ALA A 54 -13.96 -2.17 -25.14
C ALA A 54 -13.37 -3.37 -25.92
N ASP A 55 -12.56 -4.21 -25.26
CA ASP A 55 -12.06 -5.49 -25.78
C ASP A 55 -13.02 -6.68 -25.52
N GLY A 56 -14.21 -6.41 -24.97
CA GLY A 56 -15.19 -7.42 -24.55
C GLY A 56 -14.89 -8.09 -23.21
N SER A 57 -13.79 -7.72 -22.53
CA SER A 57 -13.50 -8.20 -21.18
C SER A 57 -14.39 -7.52 -20.13
N THR A 58 -14.23 -7.90 -18.86
CA THR A 58 -15.01 -7.36 -17.75
C THR A 58 -14.12 -7.13 -16.55
N VAL A 59 -14.30 -5.97 -15.91
CA VAL A 59 -13.64 -5.58 -14.67
C VAL A 59 -14.69 -5.46 -13.58
N GLU A 60 -14.48 -6.10 -12.42
CA GLU A 60 -15.30 -5.86 -11.22
C GLU A 60 -14.47 -5.03 -10.24
N ALA A 61 -14.95 -3.84 -9.88
CA ALA A 61 -14.27 -2.96 -8.94
C ALA A 61 -15.10 -2.75 -7.67
N ARG A 62 -14.55 -3.14 -6.51
CA ARG A 62 -15.01 -2.68 -5.19
C ARG A 62 -14.06 -1.60 -4.67
N TYR A 63 -14.57 -0.67 -3.88
CA TYR A 63 -13.78 0.42 -3.28
C TYR A 63 -13.97 0.40 -1.75
N PRO A 64 -13.21 -0.44 -1.00
CA PRO A 64 -13.40 -0.57 0.45
C PRO A 64 -13.09 0.71 1.24
N THR A 65 -12.24 1.58 0.68
CA THR A 65 -11.94 2.92 1.21
C THR A 65 -11.71 3.89 0.04
N THR A 66 -11.56 5.18 0.31
CA THR A 66 -11.08 6.18 -0.67
C THR A 66 -9.70 5.86 -1.24
N ASP A 67 -8.91 5.05 -0.54
CA ASP A 67 -7.49 4.82 -0.84
C ASP A 67 -7.20 3.36 -1.24
N THR A 68 -8.23 2.53 -1.39
CA THR A 68 -8.11 1.12 -1.79
C THR A 68 -9.15 0.76 -2.82
N ALA A 69 -8.73 0.01 -3.83
CA ALA A 69 -9.64 -0.63 -4.77
C ALA A 69 -9.29 -2.11 -4.92
N GLN A 70 -10.31 -2.96 -4.93
CA GLN A 70 -10.22 -4.39 -5.22
C GLN A 70 -10.75 -4.60 -6.63
N ILE A 71 -9.83 -4.88 -7.57
CA ILE A 71 -10.15 -4.98 -8.99
C ILE A 71 -10.02 -6.45 -9.41
N VAL A 72 -11.11 -7.07 -9.87
CA VAL A 72 -11.05 -8.40 -10.49
C VAL A 72 -10.76 -8.23 -11.98
N VAL A 73 -9.58 -8.68 -12.40
CA VAL A 73 -9.13 -8.71 -13.81
C VAL A 73 -8.88 -10.16 -14.21
N ALA A 74 -9.49 -10.63 -15.30
CA ALA A 74 -9.34 -12.00 -15.80
C ALA A 74 -9.52 -13.09 -14.70
N GLY A 75 -10.49 -12.89 -13.81
CA GLY A 75 -10.78 -13.80 -12.68
C GLY A 75 -9.79 -13.75 -11.51
N LYS A 76 -8.88 -12.77 -11.47
CA LYS A 76 -7.93 -12.55 -10.38
C LYS A 76 -8.22 -11.23 -9.67
N THR A 77 -8.44 -11.29 -8.36
CA THR A 77 -8.52 -10.08 -7.51
C THR A 77 -7.13 -9.46 -7.37
N VAL A 78 -7.04 -8.16 -7.64
CA VAL A 78 -5.86 -7.34 -7.45
C VAL A 78 -6.19 -6.26 -6.43
N GLU A 79 -5.50 -6.27 -5.29
CA GLU A 79 -5.49 -5.16 -4.33
C GLU A 79 -4.71 -3.99 -4.93
N MET A 80 -5.30 -2.81 -4.95
CA MET A 80 -4.70 -1.59 -5.48
C MET A 80 -4.79 -0.43 -4.47
N LYS A 81 -3.77 0.44 -4.49
CA LYS A 81 -3.70 1.67 -3.70
C LYS A 81 -3.98 2.89 -4.57
N SER A 82 -4.61 3.91 -3.98
CA SER A 82 -4.74 5.24 -4.59
C SER A 82 -3.37 5.80 -5.02
N ALA A 83 -3.35 6.48 -6.15
CA ALA A 83 -2.15 7.10 -6.72
C ALA A 83 -2.49 8.49 -7.29
N MET A 84 -1.52 9.40 -7.27
CA MET A 84 -1.72 10.79 -7.71
C MET A 84 -2.18 10.83 -9.19
N SER A 85 -3.14 11.70 -9.48
CA SER A 85 -3.77 11.83 -10.80
C SER A 85 -4.17 13.29 -11.06
N ALA A 86 -4.26 13.68 -12.35
CA ALA A 86 -4.67 15.03 -12.74
C ALA A 86 -6.20 15.24 -12.67
N SER A 87 -6.98 14.16 -12.78
CA SER A 87 -8.44 14.17 -12.59
C SER A 87 -8.94 12.73 -12.38
N GLY A 88 -10.12 12.58 -11.76
CA GLY A 88 -10.69 11.26 -11.48
C GLY A 88 -9.99 10.55 -10.32
N ALA A 89 -10.19 9.23 -10.21
CA ALA A 89 -9.53 8.40 -9.21
C ALA A 89 -8.61 7.39 -9.90
N ARG A 90 -7.34 7.33 -9.50
CA ARG A 90 -6.35 6.40 -10.06
C ARG A 90 -5.85 5.46 -8.97
N TYR A 91 -5.80 4.19 -9.29
CA TYR A 91 -5.34 3.12 -8.42
C TYR A 91 -4.28 2.29 -9.13
N VAL A 92 -3.31 1.78 -8.39
CA VAL A 92 -2.21 0.94 -8.91
C VAL A 92 -1.97 -0.27 -8.02
N GLY A 93 -1.66 -1.41 -8.62
CA GLY A 93 -1.35 -2.66 -7.91
C GLY A 93 -1.19 -3.84 -8.87
N GLY A 94 -0.43 -4.86 -8.47
CA GLY A 94 -0.32 -6.13 -9.22
C GLY A 94 0.18 -6.03 -10.67
N GLY A 95 0.90 -4.97 -11.05
CA GLY A 95 1.31 -4.72 -12.44
C GLY A 95 0.24 -4.04 -13.30
N TRP A 96 -0.79 -3.45 -12.69
CA TRP A 96 -1.89 -2.76 -13.35
C TRP A 96 -2.11 -1.35 -12.79
N GLN A 97 -2.69 -0.51 -13.64
CA GLN A 97 -3.29 0.76 -13.31
C GLN A 97 -4.78 0.71 -13.68
N TRP A 98 -5.63 1.12 -12.73
CA TRP A 98 -7.06 1.33 -12.94
C TRP A 98 -7.37 2.81 -12.68
N TRP A 99 -7.93 3.51 -13.68
CA TRP A 99 -8.18 4.95 -13.59
C TRP A 99 -9.63 5.26 -14.00
N THR A 100 -10.44 5.78 -13.07
CA THR A 100 -11.85 6.11 -13.31
C THR A 100 -12.13 7.60 -13.47
N LYS A 101 -13.17 7.91 -14.24
CA LYS A 101 -13.80 9.22 -14.35
C LYS A 101 -15.17 9.14 -13.69
N GLY A 102 -15.21 9.42 -12.38
CA GLY A 102 -16.39 9.13 -11.57
C GLY A 102 -16.60 7.61 -11.42
N MET A 103 -17.86 7.17 -11.48
CA MET A 103 -18.25 5.75 -11.37
C MET A 103 -18.74 5.15 -12.70
N THR A 104 -18.85 5.94 -13.76
CA THR A 104 -19.45 5.53 -15.05
C THR A 104 -18.41 5.01 -16.05
N GLU A 105 -17.17 5.51 -15.97
CA GLU A 105 -16.09 5.24 -16.92
C GLU A 105 -14.81 4.88 -16.18
N GLY A 106 -14.04 3.94 -16.72
CA GLY A 106 -12.68 3.64 -16.30
C GLY A 106 -11.77 3.20 -17.43
N SER A 107 -10.48 3.09 -17.15
CA SER A 107 -9.47 2.58 -18.05
C SER A 107 -8.52 1.65 -17.30
N LEU A 108 -8.34 0.44 -17.83
CA LEU A 108 -7.41 -0.57 -17.31
C LEU A 108 -6.17 -0.62 -18.21
N ALA A 109 -5.00 -0.35 -17.65
CA ALA A 109 -3.72 -0.38 -18.37
C ALA A 109 -2.67 -1.20 -17.60
N PRO A 110 -1.79 -1.96 -18.28
CA PRO A 110 -0.64 -2.60 -17.61
C PRO A 110 0.37 -1.52 -17.18
N LEU A 111 0.86 -1.63 -15.95
CA LEU A 111 1.83 -0.71 -15.34
C LEU A 111 3.17 -1.41 -15.16
N LYS A 112 4.23 -0.87 -15.75
CA LYS A 112 5.56 -1.48 -15.76
C LYS A 112 6.31 -1.24 -14.43
N PRO A 113 7.26 -2.11 -14.05
CA PRO A 113 8.17 -1.81 -12.94
C PRO A 113 8.93 -0.49 -13.17
N GLY A 114 8.90 0.41 -12.19
CA GLY A 114 9.53 1.75 -12.30
C GLY A 114 8.72 2.79 -13.08
N GLU A 115 7.45 2.51 -13.42
CA GLU A 115 6.56 3.42 -14.13
C GLU A 115 5.52 4.03 -13.18
N GLU A 116 5.49 5.37 -13.06
CA GLU A 116 4.57 6.09 -12.15
C GLU A 116 3.13 6.19 -12.68
N THR A 117 2.94 6.11 -13.99
CA THR A 117 1.66 6.17 -14.70
C THR A 117 1.79 5.41 -16.01
N ALA A 118 0.88 4.48 -16.30
CA ALA A 118 1.01 3.54 -17.40
C ALA A 118 1.16 4.25 -18.76
N SER A 119 2.28 4.03 -19.46
CA SER A 119 2.48 4.54 -20.84
C SER A 119 1.80 3.69 -21.91
N ALA A 120 1.26 2.53 -21.54
CA ALA A 120 0.48 1.68 -22.43
C ALA A 120 -0.91 2.27 -22.64
N ALA A 121 -1.48 2.10 -23.84
CA ALA A 121 -2.89 2.38 -24.06
C ALA A 121 -3.73 1.46 -23.16
N GLY A 122 -4.59 2.04 -22.33
CA GLY A 122 -5.50 1.29 -21.48
C GLY A 122 -6.80 0.96 -22.21
N THR A 123 -7.36 -0.22 -21.93
CA THR A 123 -8.71 -0.55 -22.40
C THR A 123 -9.72 0.30 -21.63
N THR A 124 -10.53 1.10 -22.34
CA THR A 124 -11.67 1.81 -21.77
C THR A 124 -12.77 0.83 -21.38
N CYS A 125 -13.36 1.02 -20.20
CA CYS A 125 -14.48 0.21 -19.70
C CYS A 125 -15.60 1.11 -19.14
N THR A 126 -16.85 0.75 -19.37
CA THR A 126 -18.03 1.51 -18.92
C THR A 126 -18.88 0.70 -17.95
N ALA A 127 -19.41 1.37 -16.93
CA ALA A 127 -20.41 0.81 -16.03
C ALA A 127 -21.75 0.61 -16.76
N PRO A 128 -22.71 -0.13 -16.17
CA PRO A 128 -24.06 -0.22 -16.71
C PRO A 128 -24.76 1.14 -16.63
N ALA A 129 -25.68 1.41 -17.56
CA ALA A 129 -26.59 2.54 -17.42
C ALA A 129 -27.55 2.30 -16.23
N THR A 130 -27.77 3.35 -15.44
CA THR A 130 -28.75 3.44 -14.35
C THR A 130 -30.05 4.08 -14.82
#